data_AF-A0A3D0LBR5-F1
#
_entry.id   AF-A0A3D0LBR5-F1
#
_cell.length_a   1.000
_cell.length_b   1.000
_cell.length_c   1.000
_cell.angle_alpha   90.00
_cell.angle_beta   90.00
_cell.angle_gamma   90.00
#
_symmetry.space_group_name_H-M   'P 1'
#
loop_
_entity.id
_entity.type
_entity.pdbx_description
1 polymer ?
#
loop_
_entity_poly.entity_id
_entity_poly.type
_entity_poly.pdbx_seq_one_letter_code
_entity_poly.pdbx_strand_id
1 'polypeptide(L)'
;MEELRSTDALDKEIVADAKKKADRILAKAEESCASLLGGVDARVQEAKSQAEAATRSMLALYKKNINASLPLEKERYLVSYIHESVIEALNVYFESAGENKRLQIVKELVERSKKVLGTRPVNARVLGFEKEAAFEMLKSVFGTQILSVESAGAGENADETVEGFAFHEG
;
A
#
# COMPACT_ATOMS: atom_id res chain seq x y z
N MET A 1 -56.41 -44.82 67.51
CA MET A 1 -55.40 -45.76 66.95
C MET A 1 -55.57 -45.98 65.44
N GLU A 2 -56.76 -45.76 64.87
CA GLU A 2 -57.00 -45.86 63.42
C GLU A 2 -56.44 -44.69 62.60
N GLU A 3 -56.44 -43.46 63.13
CA GLU A 3 -55.90 -42.29 62.40
C GLU A 3 -54.39 -42.38 62.14
N LEU A 4 -53.61 -42.93 63.06
CA LEU A 4 -52.16 -43.15 62.88
C LEU A 4 -51.86 -44.17 61.75
N ARG A 5 -52.74 -45.17 61.57
CA ARG A 5 -52.63 -46.14 60.47
C ARG A 5 -52.99 -45.53 59.11
N SER A 6 -53.81 -44.48 59.10
CA SER A 6 -54.19 -43.74 57.89
C SER A 6 -53.10 -42.76 57.44
N THR A 7 -52.40 -42.11 58.36
CA THR A 7 -51.25 -41.24 58.05
C THR A 7 -50.05 -42.04 57.55
N ASP A 8 -49.77 -43.20 58.16
CA ASP A 8 -48.68 -44.10 57.72
C ASP A 8 -48.91 -44.67 56.32
N ALA A 9 -50.17 -44.89 55.93
CA ALA A 9 -50.53 -45.33 54.58
C ALA A 9 -50.32 -44.21 53.55
N LEU A 10 -50.69 -42.98 53.91
CA LEU A 10 -50.55 -41.80 53.06
C LEU A 10 -49.07 -41.41 52.87
N ASP A 11 -48.25 -41.51 53.91
CA ASP A 11 -46.80 -41.28 53.81
C ASP A 11 -46.12 -42.29 52.88
N LYS A 12 -46.54 -43.57 52.94
CA LYS A 12 -46.04 -44.59 51.99
C LYS A 12 -46.42 -44.29 50.55
N GLU A 13 -47.61 -43.75 50.32
CA GLU A 13 -48.07 -43.34 49.00
C GLU A 13 -47.30 -42.13 48.47
N ILE A 14 -47.07 -41.11 49.32
CA ILE A 14 -46.22 -39.95 48.98
C ILE A 14 -44.81 -40.40 48.61
N VAL A 15 -44.22 -41.30 49.40
CA VAL A 15 -42.88 -41.83 49.12
C VAL A 15 -42.86 -42.64 47.82
N ALA A 16 -43.90 -43.42 47.53
CA ALA A 16 -44.02 -44.18 46.30
C ALA A 16 -44.14 -43.27 45.07
N ASP A 17 -44.95 -42.21 45.14
CA ASP A 17 -45.11 -41.26 44.04
C ASP A 17 -43.85 -40.40 43.83
N ALA A 18 -43.19 -39.99 44.92
CA ALA A 18 -41.89 -39.32 44.87
C ALA A 18 -40.81 -40.19 44.20
N LYS A 19 -40.75 -41.49 44.53
CA LYS A 19 -39.85 -42.45 43.87
C LYS A 19 -40.16 -42.58 42.38
N LYS A 20 -41.43 -42.76 42.03
CA LYS A 20 -41.87 -42.85 40.62
C LYS A 20 -41.51 -41.61 39.81
N LYS A 21 -41.61 -40.43 40.42
CA LYS A 21 -41.19 -39.16 39.81
C LYS A 21 -39.68 -39.09 39.65
N ALA A 22 -38.92 -39.51 40.66
CA ALA A 22 -37.46 -39.58 40.58
C ALA A 22 -36.99 -40.54 39.47
N ASP A 23 -37.57 -41.74 39.38
CA ASP A 23 -37.24 -42.73 38.36
C ASP A 23 -37.52 -42.20 36.95
N ARG A 24 -38.64 -41.48 36.75
CA ARG A 24 -38.94 -40.82 35.46
C ARG A 24 -37.94 -39.73 35.11
N ILE A 25 -37.46 -38.96 36.10
CA ILE A 25 -36.45 -37.92 35.87
C ILE A 25 -35.12 -38.57 35.47
N LEU A 26 -34.71 -39.64 36.17
CA LEU A 26 -33.49 -40.39 35.85
C LEU A 26 -33.54 -40.99 34.45
N ALA A 27 -34.65 -41.65 34.09
CA ALA A 27 -34.81 -42.23 32.76
C ALA A 27 -34.72 -41.16 31.63
N LYS A 28 -35.34 -39.99 31.83
CA LYS A 28 -35.23 -38.87 30.87
C LYS A 28 -33.82 -38.29 30.80
N ALA A 29 -33.12 -38.22 31.92
CA ALA A 29 -31.73 -37.77 31.96
C ALA A 29 -30.82 -38.74 31.20
N GLU A 30 -31.00 -40.05 31.38
CA GLU A 30 -30.27 -41.10 30.64
C GLU A 30 -30.54 -41.02 29.13
N GLU A 31 -31.80 -40.87 28.72
CA GLU A 31 -32.18 -40.68 27.32
C GLU A 31 -31.52 -39.43 26.72
N SER A 32 -31.51 -38.33 27.46
CA SER A 32 -30.88 -37.07 27.04
C SER A 32 -29.36 -37.22 26.91
N CYS A 33 -28.72 -37.91 27.86
CA CYS A 33 -27.29 -38.21 27.81
C CYS A 33 -26.95 -39.10 26.61
N ALA A 34 -27.72 -40.15 26.35
CA ALA A 34 -27.52 -41.04 25.21
C ALA A 34 -27.67 -40.30 23.87
N SER A 35 -28.69 -39.44 23.75
CA SER A 35 -28.90 -38.60 22.58
C SER A 35 -27.74 -37.61 22.36
N LEU A 36 -27.28 -36.95 23.42
CA LEU A 36 -26.13 -36.03 23.34
C LEU A 36 -24.87 -36.74 22.89
N LEU A 37 -24.58 -37.92 23.46
CA LEU A 37 -23.41 -38.73 23.10
C LEU A 37 -23.50 -39.24 21.65
N GLY A 38 -24.66 -39.74 21.23
CA GLY A 38 -24.89 -40.23 19.87
C GLY A 38 -24.72 -39.14 18.80
N GLY A 39 -24.97 -37.87 19.15
CA GLY A 39 -24.80 -36.73 18.25
C GLY A 39 -23.42 -36.08 18.25
N VAL A 40 -22.45 -36.53 19.08
CA VAL A 40 -21.12 -35.88 19.14
C VAL A 40 -20.34 -36.08 17.85
N ASP A 41 -20.25 -37.32 17.34
CA ASP A 41 -19.44 -37.62 16.16
C ASP A 41 -19.92 -36.85 14.92
N ALA A 42 -21.24 -36.76 14.73
CA ALA A 42 -21.82 -35.98 13.64
C ALA A 42 -21.45 -34.49 13.73
N ARG A 43 -21.53 -33.90 14.93
CA ARG A 43 -21.13 -32.49 15.17
C ARG A 43 -19.63 -32.27 14.96
N VAL A 44 -18.80 -33.23 15.35
CA VAL A 44 -17.35 -33.17 15.13
C VAL A 44 -17.03 -33.23 13.64
N GLN A 45 -17.68 -34.12 12.88
CA GLN A 45 -17.48 -34.20 11.43
C GLN A 45 -17.97 -32.94 10.71
N GLU A 46 -19.12 -32.41 11.11
CA GLU A 46 -19.64 -31.16 10.56
C GLU A 46 -18.70 -29.99 10.83
N ALA A 47 -18.25 -29.81 12.09
CA ALA A 47 -17.31 -28.77 12.45
C ALA A 47 -15.99 -28.89 11.67
N LYS A 48 -15.48 -30.12 11.49
CA LYS A 48 -14.29 -30.37 10.68
C LYS A 48 -14.50 -29.98 9.22
N SER A 49 -15.62 -30.37 8.62
CA SER A 49 -15.94 -30.04 7.23
C SER A 49 -16.07 -28.53 7.02
N GLN A 50 -16.74 -27.83 7.94
CA GLN A 50 -16.87 -26.38 7.91
C GLN A 50 -15.50 -25.69 8.03
N ALA A 51 -14.65 -26.15 8.94
CA ALA A 51 -13.29 -25.62 9.10
C ALA A 51 -12.47 -25.83 7.82
N GLU A 52 -12.49 -27.02 7.23
CA GLU A 52 -11.79 -27.31 5.97
C GLU A 52 -12.30 -26.43 4.81
N ALA A 53 -13.61 -26.24 4.70
CA ALA A 53 -14.21 -25.39 3.68
C ALA A 53 -13.78 -23.91 3.85
N ALA A 54 -13.79 -23.41 5.08
CA ALA A 54 -13.36 -22.05 5.40
C ALA A 54 -11.87 -21.85 5.07
N THR A 55 -11.00 -22.80 5.45
CA THR A 55 -9.57 -22.74 5.12
C THR A 55 -9.33 -22.79 3.62
N ARG A 56 -10.03 -23.66 2.88
CA ARG A 56 -9.92 -23.72 1.40
C ARG A 56 -10.33 -22.41 0.74
N SER A 57 -11.43 -21.82 1.19
CA SER A 57 -11.90 -20.52 0.69
C SER A 57 -10.85 -19.42 0.92
N MET A 58 -10.29 -19.38 2.13
CA MET A 58 -9.25 -18.41 2.49
C MET A 58 -7.97 -18.60 1.66
N LEU A 59 -7.53 -19.84 1.46
CA LEU A 59 -6.38 -20.15 0.61
C LEU A 59 -6.60 -19.74 -0.85
N ALA A 60 -7.81 -19.94 -1.38
CA ALA A 60 -8.15 -19.51 -2.73
C ALA A 60 -8.10 -17.99 -2.87
N LEU A 61 -8.59 -17.26 -1.86
CA LEU A 61 -8.52 -15.80 -1.81
C LEU A 61 -7.06 -15.31 -1.78
N TYR A 62 -6.22 -15.88 -0.92
CA TYR A 62 -4.80 -15.52 -0.85
C TYR A 62 -4.07 -15.80 -2.16
N LYS A 63 -4.30 -16.96 -2.79
CA LYS A 63 -3.72 -17.27 -4.10
C LYS A 63 -4.14 -16.27 -5.16
N LYS A 64 -5.43 -15.90 -5.20
CA LYS A 64 -5.94 -14.89 -6.12
C LYS A 64 -5.24 -13.55 -5.92
N ASN A 65 -5.12 -13.11 -4.67
CA ASN A 65 -4.51 -11.82 -4.35
C ASN A 65 -3.02 -11.79 -4.70
N ILE A 66 -2.27 -12.83 -4.35
CA ILE A 66 -0.83 -12.95 -4.68
C ILE A 66 -0.63 -12.97 -6.21
N ASN A 67 -1.45 -13.74 -6.93
CA ASN A 67 -1.36 -13.82 -8.39
C ASN A 67 -1.72 -12.49 -9.08
N ALA A 68 -2.50 -11.62 -8.43
CA ALA A 68 -2.80 -10.29 -8.93
C ALA A 68 -1.71 -9.27 -8.57
N SER A 69 -1.17 -9.32 -7.35
CA SER A 69 -0.19 -8.34 -6.88
C SER A 69 1.22 -8.60 -7.41
N LEU A 70 1.66 -9.85 -7.45
CA LEU A 70 3.04 -10.20 -7.77
C LEU A 70 3.49 -9.73 -9.17
N PRO A 71 2.68 -9.86 -10.24
CA PRO A 71 3.05 -9.31 -11.55
C PRO A 71 3.18 -7.79 -11.52
N LEU A 72 2.28 -7.09 -10.83
CA LEU A 72 2.30 -5.64 -10.72
C LEU A 72 3.54 -5.14 -9.99
N GLU A 73 3.92 -5.81 -8.90
CA GLU A 73 5.15 -5.49 -8.17
C GLU A 73 6.38 -5.71 -9.05
N LYS A 74 6.44 -6.80 -9.84
CA LYS A 74 7.54 -7.03 -10.77
C LYS A 74 7.69 -5.91 -11.80
N GLU A 75 6.58 -5.48 -12.40
CA GLU A 75 6.60 -4.36 -13.35
C GLU A 75 7.00 -3.05 -12.66
N ARG A 76 6.52 -2.79 -11.44
CA ARG A 76 6.95 -1.62 -10.65
C ARG A 76 8.46 -1.64 -10.42
N TYR A 77 9.01 -2.76 -9.97
CA TYR A 77 10.45 -2.90 -9.78
C TYR A 77 11.24 -2.70 -11.08
N LEU A 78 10.75 -3.24 -12.20
CA LEU A 78 11.39 -3.06 -13.49
C LEU A 78 11.41 -1.58 -13.90
N VAL A 79 10.29 -0.87 -13.75
CA VAL A 79 10.20 0.56 -14.06
C VAL A 79 11.13 1.38 -13.16
N SER A 80 11.13 1.12 -11.86
CA SER A 80 12.04 1.79 -10.92
C SER A 80 13.51 1.54 -11.28
N TYR A 81 13.87 0.29 -11.58
CA TYR A 81 15.24 -0.06 -11.98
C TYR A 81 15.68 0.67 -13.27
N ILE A 82 14.80 0.70 -14.29
CA ILE A 82 15.09 1.42 -15.54
C ILE A 82 15.22 2.91 -15.27
N HIS A 83 14.32 3.50 -14.48
CA HIS A 83 14.36 4.91 -14.12
C HIS A 83 15.69 5.26 -13.43
N GLU A 84 16.05 4.53 -12.38
CA GLU A 84 17.31 4.72 -11.64
C GLU A 84 18.53 4.56 -12.56
N SER A 85 18.56 3.52 -13.39
CA SER A 85 19.67 3.27 -14.32
C SER A 85 19.84 4.39 -15.35
N VAL A 86 18.73 4.93 -15.86
CA VAL A 86 18.77 6.05 -16.81
C VAL A 86 19.25 7.32 -16.11
N ILE A 87 18.75 7.61 -14.91
CA ILE A 87 19.18 8.78 -14.13
C ILE A 87 20.67 8.70 -13.80
N GLU A 88 21.16 7.53 -13.37
CA GLU A 88 22.59 7.30 -13.13
C GLU A 88 23.42 7.54 -14.40
N ALA A 89 23.01 6.96 -15.54
CA ALA A 89 23.70 7.15 -16.81
C ALA A 89 23.72 8.61 -17.25
N LEU A 90 22.62 9.34 -17.06
CA LEU A 90 22.55 10.78 -17.35
C LEU A 90 23.46 11.59 -16.43
N ASN A 91 23.47 11.28 -15.13
CA ASN A 91 24.35 11.95 -14.18
C ASN A 91 25.82 11.76 -14.58
N VAL A 92 26.24 10.52 -14.86
CA VAL A 92 27.60 10.22 -15.33
C VAL A 92 27.92 10.95 -16.63
N TYR A 93 26.98 10.99 -17.57
CA TYR A 93 27.16 11.72 -18.82
C TYR A 93 27.38 13.22 -18.58
N PHE A 94 26.51 13.87 -17.83
CA PHE A 94 26.57 15.31 -17.58
C PHE A 94 27.75 15.72 -16.70
N GLU A 95 28.18 14.84 -15.80
CA GLU A 95 29.43 15.00 -15.06
C GLU A 95 30.63 14.95 -16.01
N SER A 96 30.71 13.93 -16.88
CA SER A 96 31.80 13.76 -17.84
C SER A 96 31.84 14.83 -18.94
N ALA A 97 30.69 15.43 -19.28
CA ALA A 97 30.59 16.46 -20.29
C ALA A 97 31.24 17.78 -19.85
N GLY A 98 31.26 18.04 -18.54
CA GLY A 98 31.76 19.29 -17.94
C GLY A 98 30.84 20.48 -18.19
N GLU A 99 31.05 21.55 -17.42
CA GLU A 99 30.18 22.74 -17.39
C GLU A 99 30.01 23.40 -18.76
N ASN A 100 31.08 23.49 -19.56
CA ASN A 100 31.04 24.13 -20.88
C ASN A 100 30.05 23.46 -21.86
N LYS A 101 30.01 22.12 -21.88
CA LYS A 101 29.08 21.40 -22.76
C LYS A 101 27.64 21.50 -22.25
N ARG A 102 27.45 21.49 -20.93
CA ARG A 102 26.12 21.69 -20.33
C ARG A 102 25.57 23.08 -20.66
N LEU A 103 26.41 24.11 -20.52
CA LEU A 103 26.07 25.48 -20.91
C LEU A 103 25.77 25.61 -22.41
N GLN A 104 26.48 24.86 -23.27
CA GLN A 104 26.18 24.81 -24.70
C GLN A 104 24.79 24.18 -24.99
N ILE A 105 24.40 23.13 -24.27
CA ILE A 105 23.06 22.54 -24.42
C ILE A 105 21.99 23.56 -24.03
N VAL A 106 22.18 24.29 -22.93
CA VAL A 106 21.26 25.36 -22.51
C VAL A 106 21.21 26.48 -23.57
N LYS A 107 22.35 26.86 -24.14
CA LYS A 107 22.41 27.85 -25.23
C LYS A 107 21.50 27.45 -26.40
N GLU A 108 21.54 26.20 -26.85
CA GLU A 108 20.69 25.71 -27.95
C GLU A 108 19.20 25.77 -27.61
N LEU A 109 18.82 25.50 -26.35
CA LEU A 109 17.44 25.63 -25.88
C LEU A 109 16.98 27.09 -25.88
N VAL A 110 17.83 28.00 -25.42
CA VAL A 110 17.57 29.45 -25.40
C VAL A 110 17.49 30.02 -26.82
N GLU A 111 18.32 29.56 -27.76
CA GLU A 111 18.24 29.98 -29.16
C GLU A 111 16.89 29.59 -29.80
N ARG A 112 16.31 28.44 -29.44
CA ARG A 112 14.97 28.05 -29.89
C ARG A 112 13.88 28.98 -29.36
N SER A 113 14.03 29.49 -28.13
CA SER A 113 13.06 30.41 -27.52
C SER A 113 13.14 31.84 -28.06
N LYS A 114 14.23 32.20 -28.75
CA LYS A 114 14.42 33.52 -29.38
C LYS A 114 13.26 33.94 -30.29
N LYS A 115 12.68 32.99 -31.05
CA LYS A 115 11.52 33.25 -31.91
C LYS A 115 10.29 33.71 -31.14
N VAL A 116 10.13 33.23 -29.91
CA VAL A 116 8.97 33.55 -29.04
C VAL A 116 9.16 34.92 -28.40
N LEU A 117 10.39 35.26 -28.02
CA LEU A 117 10.71 36.52 -27.33
C LEU A 117 10.79 37.73 -28.28
N GLY A 118 11.07 37.50 -29.57
CA GLY A 118 11.05 38.55 -30.59
C GLY A 118 12.08 39.66 -30.32
N THR A 119 11.63 40.92 -30.25
CA THR A 119 12.48 42.10 -29.99
C THR A 119 12.35 42.66 -28.57
N ARG A 120 11.71 41.93 -27.66
CA ARG A 120 11.45 42.41 -26.30
C ARG A 120 12.74 42.41 -25.48
N PRO A 121 12.89 43.37 -24.55
CA PRO A 121 13.97 43.30 -23.57
C PRO A 121 13.81 42.07 -22.67
N VAL A 122 14.93 41.43 -22.33
CA VAL A 122 15.00 40.18 -21.57
C VAL A 122 15.78 40.39 -20.28
N ASN A 123 15.18 39.97 -19.16
CA ASN A 123 15.88 39.77 -17.89
C ASN A 123 16.06 38.27 -17.73
N ALA A 124 17.28 37.82 -17.46
CA ALA A 124 17.56 36.40 -17.24
C ALA A 124 17.93 36.13 -15.78
N ARG A 125 17.57 34.94 -15.32
CA ARG A 125 18.04 34.39 -14.06
C ARG A 125 18.77 33.09 -14.37
N VAL A 126 19.89 32.88 -13.68
CA VAL A 126 20.78 31.75 -13.92
C VAL A 126 20.89 30.94 -12.65
N LEU A 127 20.73 29.62 -12.76
CA LEU A 127 20.90 28.66 -11.70
C LEU A 127 21.97 27.63 -12.09
N GLY A 128 22.83 27.26 -11.14
CA GLY A 128 23.76 26.14 -11.30
C GLY A 128 25.00 26.41 -12.16
N PHE A 129 25.05 27.52 -12.91
CA PHE A 129 26.21 27.94 -13.70
C PHE A 129 26.91 29.17 -13.12
N GLU A 130 28.19 29.34 -13.49
CA GLU A 130 28.90 30.59 -13.25
C GLU A 130 28.23 31.77 -13.97
N LYS A 131 27.94 32.84 -13.21
CA LYS A 131 27.20 34.02 -13.70
C LYS A 131 27.87 34.67 -14.91
N GLU A 132 29.20 34.73 -14.92
CA GLU A 132 29.97 35.37 -15.98
C GLU A 132 29.90 34.56 -17.29
N ALA A 133 30.09 33.25 -17.20
CA ALA A 133 29.97 32.35 -18.34
C ALA A 133 28.54 32.36 -18.93
N ALA A 134 27.52 32.33 -18.07
CA ALA A 134 26.12 32.40 -18.50
C ALA A 134 25.77 33.76 -19.13
N PHE A 135 26.30 34.87 -18.59
CA PHE A 135 26.11 36.20 -19.15
C PHE A 135 26.69 36.30 -20.58
N GLU A 136 27.92 35.84 -20.77
CA GLU A 136 28.56 35.83 -22.10
C GLU A 136 27.80 34.94 -23.09
N MET A 137 27.33 33.77 -22.65
CA MET A 137 26.49 32.90 -23.47
C MET A 137 25.21 33.62 -23.90
N LEU A 138 24.46 34.21 -22.96
CA LEU A 138 23.20 34.90 -23.24
C LEU A 138 23.42 36.12 -24.14
N LYS A 139 24.49 36.89 -23.91
CA LYS A 139 24.88 38.04 -24.74
C LYS A 139 25.15 37.61 -26.19
N SER A 140 25.74 36.44 -26.40
CA SER A 140 25.94 35.88 -27.75
C SER A 140 24.63 35.56 -28.47
N VAL A 141 23.54 35.26 -27.74
CA VAL A 141 22.24 34.88 -28.30
C VAL A 141 21.32 36.09 -28.51
N PHE A 142 21.19 36.96 -27.52
CA PHE A 142 20.23 38.08 -27.50
C PHE A 142 20.87 39.45 -27.74
N GLY A 143 22.19 39.57 -27.71
CA GLY A 143 22.90 40.83 -27.94
C GLY A 143 22.46 41.93 -26.97
N THR A 144 21.99 43.05 -27.51
CA THR A 144 21.58 44.25 -26.75
C THR A 144 20.21 44.13 -26.08
N GLN A 145 19.49 43.03 -26.28
CA GLN A 145 18.16 42.81 -25.68
C GLN A 145 18.24 42.40 -24.21
N ILE A 146 19.40 41.92 -23.73
CA ILE A 146 19.59 41.57 -22.32
C ILE A 146 19.79 42.83 -21.49
N LEU A 147 18.95 42.99 -20.47
CA LEU A 147 19.02 44.10 -19.52
C LEU A 147 19.75 43.71 -18.23
N SER A 148 19.46 42.53 -17.68
CA SER A 148 20.10 42.03 -16.46
C SER A 148 20.20 40.52 -16.43
N VAL A 149 21.21 40.04 -15.68
CA VAL A 149 21.38 38.63 -15.33
C VAL A 149 21.58 38.52 -13.82
N GLU A 150 20.72 37.76 -13.16
CA GLU A 150 20.72 37.53 -11.71
C GLU A 150 20.95 36.05 -11.41
N SER A 151 21.54 35.73 -10.26
CA SER A 151 21.62 34.35 -9.78
C SER A 151 20.29 33.96 -9.12
N ALA A 152 19.68 32.89 -9.59
CA ALA A 152 18.51 32.29 -8.93
C ALA A 152 18.94 31.42 -7.75
N GLY A 153 18.09 31.34 -6.73
CA GLY A 153 18.22 30.35 -5.66
C GLY A 153 17.61 29.00 -6.07
N ALA A 154 18.02 27.91 -5.40
CA ALA A 154 17.56 26.55 -5.69
C ALA A 154 16.02 26.35 -5.62
N GLY A 155 15.29 27.26 -4.99
CA GLY A 155 13.81 27.24 -4.93
C GLY A 155 13.09 28.02 -6.03
N GLU A 156 13.80 28.62 -6.99
CA GLU A 156 13.20 29.39 -8.10
C GLU A 156 13.06 28.58 -9.40
N ASN A 157 13.46 27.30 -9.40
CA ASN A 157 13.15 26.41 -10.51
C ASN A 157 11.65 26.17 -10.60
N ALA A 158 11.06 26.53 -11.75
CA ALA A 158 9.64 26.32 -12.01
C ALA A 158 9.30 24.85 -12.35
N ASP A 159 10.31 24.05 -12.71
CA ASP A 159 10.13 22.66 -13.13
C ASP A 159 10.26 21.70 -11.94
N GLU A 160 9.41 20.67 -11.93
CA GLU A 160 9.48 19.56 -10.98
C GLU A 160 10.87 18.91 -11.07
N THR A 161 11.62 18.95 -9.97
CA THR A 161 12.93 18.30 -9.89
C THR A 161 12.76 16.81 -10.06
N VAL A 162 13.44 16.23 -11.05
CA VAL A 162 13.50 14.77 -11.22
C VAL A 162 14.30 14.18 -10.07
N GLU A 163 13.68 13.29 -9.28
CA GLU A 163 14.32 12.64 -8.14
C GLU A 163 15.58 11.89 -8.59
N GLY A 164 16.68 12.07 -7.85
CA GLY A 164 17.98 11.45 -8.14
C GLY A 164 18.81 12.11 -9.25
N PHE A 165 18.27 13.09 -9.99
CA PHE A 165 19.05 13.84 -10.97
C PHE A 165 19.91 14.90 -10.28
N ALA A 166 21.22 14.91 -10.54
CA ALA A 166 22.16 15.72 -9.77
C ALA A 166 22.30 17.17 -10.28
N PHE A 167 21.86 17.46 -11.51
CA PHE A 167 22.06 18.74 -12.17
C PHE A 167 20.76 19.53 -12.19
N HIS A 168 20.75 20.67 -11.50
CA HIS A 168 19.62 21.60 -11.48
C HIS A 168 20.10 22.94 -12.03
N GLU A 169 20.37 22.97 -13.33
CA GLU A 169 21.00 24.08 -14.02
C GLU A 169 20.02 24.67 -15.06
N GLY A 170 19.97 26.00 -15.18
CA GLY A 170 18.99 26.70 -16.03
C GLY A 170 19.24 28.18 -16.18
#